data_AF-A0AAU2G121-F1
#
_entry.id   AF-A0AAU2G121-F1
#
_cell.length_a   1.000
_cell.length_b   1.000
_cell.length_c   1.000
_cell.angle_alpha   90.00
_cell.angle_beta   90.00
_cell.angle_gamma   90.00
#
_symmetry.space_group_name_H-M   'P 1'
#
loop_
_entity.id
_entity.type
_entity.pdbx_description
1 polymer ?
#
loop_
_entity_poly.entity_id
_entity_poly.type
_entity_poly.pdbx_seq_one_letter_code
_entity_poly.pdbx_strand_id
1 'polypeptide(L)'
;MSRQNLRAKAFFPGGRRSRPARLLATAALATLAGITLPHPAAHAVTPSVPCSVPDLVEAINAANSTPGADTIRLAHKCTYKLVAPDPAHPANGLPVITSEITIDGNGATITRAASAPDFRILLVDKTGNLTLNKATISGGRATDCPLFPGEAVCGGGINNQGTLTVNHSRIVHNSADTARDGFFVEGGGIDSDGPATVNDTEISHNTAVFSGTTQTSADGGGIANDGPLTLNHTRVTDNTVGVPENTDSFAFGAGVAPFAEAEIEHSTISRNHASAPGGTALGAVTTGNPVPGETTTLEVTDSVIAENTTSAPGGLAVGGGLATGFPVSLTRTRVIDNTATAPGGTARGGGIHISRTGGLTLTGSTVRGNTARASGGTARGGGISNAAGGTLTADQSHFTRNTAEAPDGGTAQGGGIFHAVGTTTLKNKSSVTGNTATDGDGGGIFKESGTLTLDDTVVRRNRPNNCAPAGSVPGCTG
;
A
#
# COMPACT_ATOMS: atom_id res chain seq x y z
N MET A 1 6.19 18.93 6.97
CA MET A 1 5.46 18.30 5.86
C MET A 1 5.85 16.85 5.82
N SER A 2 4.89 15.93 6.00
CA SER A 2 5.11 14.50 5.77
C SER A 2 5.76 14.27 4.40
N ARG A 3 6.59 13.23 4.28
CA ARG A 3 7.08 12.74 2.99
C ARG A 3 5.91 12.41 2.07
N GLN A 4 4.80 11.89 2.61
CA GLN A 4 3.55 11.65 1.87
C GLN A 4 2.98 12.94 1.29
N ASN A 5 2.94 14.03 2.06
CA ASN A 5 2.45 15.33 1.58
C ASN A 5 3.33 15.92 0.46
N LEU A 6 4.64 15.66 0.45
CA LEU A 6 5.53 16.02 -0.67
C LEU A 6 5.34 15.09 -1.87
N ARG A 7 5.15 13.79 -1.63
CA ARG A 7 5.01 12.74 -2.65
C ARG A 7 3.62 12.73 -3.30
N ALA A 8 2.57 13.14 -2.58
CA ALA A 8 1.21 13.34 -3.07
C ALA A 8 1.10 14.66 -3.85
N LYS A 9 1.76 15.75 -3.41
CA LYS A 9 1.75 17.05 -4.13
C LYS A 9 2.25 16.97 -5.58
N ALA A 10 3.07 15.98 -5.92
CA ALA A 10 3.50 15.74 -7.30
C ALA A 10 2.42 15.13 -8.23
N PHE A 11 1.26 14.71 -7.69
CA PHE A 11 0.06 14.39 -8.50
C PHE A 11 -0.69 15.65 -9.00
N PHE A 12 -0.35 16.85 -8.51
CA PHE A 12 -1.07 18.10 -8.78
C PHE A 12 -0.23 19.07 -9.62
N PRO A 13 -0.60 19.40 -10.87
CA PRO A 13 -0.06 20.57 -11.55
C PRO A 13 -0.94 21.79 -11.21
N GLY A 14 -0.67 22.45 -10.09
CA GLY A 14 -1.40 23.67 -9.71
C GLY A 14 -0.81 24.44 -8.53
N GLY A 15 0.03 25.45 -8.81
CA GLY A 15 0.17 26.62 -7.93
C GLY A 15 1.39 26.70 -6.99
N ARG A 16 2.31 27.60 -7.40
CA ARG A 16 3.36 28.32 -6.62
C ARG A 16 4.55 27.52 -6.07
N ARG A 17 5.64 27.66 -6.82
CA ARG A 17 7.03 27.37 -6.44
C ARG A 17 7.43 28.10 -5.15
N SER A 18 7.83 27.36 -4.12
CA SER A 18 8.73 27.86 -3.07
C SER A 18 10.16 27.41 -3.37
N ARG A 19 11.12 28.31 -3.14
CA ARG A 19 12.55 28.14 -3.47
C ARG A 19 13.22 27.12 -2.53
N PRO A 20 14.21 26.34 -3.00
CA PRO A 20 14.94 25.44 -2.12
C PRO A 20 15.92 26.22 -1.23
N ALA A 21 15.89 25.92 0.08
CA ALA A 21 16.98 26.27 0.98
C ALA A 21 18.09 25.21 0.82
N ARG A 22 19.30 25.67 0.50
CA ARG A 22 20.52 24.86 0.50
C ARG A 22 20.85 24.50 1.95
N LEU A 23 20.91 23.21 2.28
CA LEU A 23 21.74 22.74 3.40
C LEU A 23 22.97 22.03 2.83
N LEU A 24 24.13 22.54 3.23
CA LEU A 24 25.43 21.91 3.02
C LEU A 24 25.54 20.70 3.95
N ALA A 25 25.74 19.51 3.38
CA ALA A 25 26.19 18.34 4.10
C ALA A 25 27.73 18.34 4.15
N THR A 26 28.30 18.48 5.34
CA THR A 26 29.70 18.12 5.60
C THR A 26 29.72 16.74 6.26
N ALA A 27 30.21 15.75 5.53
CA ALA A 27 30.52 14.43 6.07
C ALA A 27 31.82 14.49 6.88
N ALA A 28 31.79 13.94 8.10
CA ALA A 28 32.99 13.53 8.82
C ALA A 28 32.75 12.13 9.37
N LEU A 29 33.44 11.14 8.77
CA LEU A 29 33.58 9.81 9.33
C LEU A 29 34.47 9.89 10.58
N ALA A 30 34.01 9.32 11.68
CA ALA A 30 34.86 8.91 12.79
C ALA A 30 34.49 7.47 13.17
N THR A 31 35.35 6.52 12.81
CA THR A 31 35.30 5.14 13.27
C THR A 31 35.92 5.05 14.66
N LEU A 32 35.11 4.78 15.69
CA LEU A 32 35.61 4.25 16.96
C LEU A 32 35.18 2.79 17.09
N ALA A 33 36.18 1.90 17.08
CA ALA A 33 36.03 0.52 17.49
C ALA A 33 35.84 0.46 19.01
N GLY A 34 34.61 0.24 19.45
CA GLY A 34 34.29 -0.03 20.85
C GLY A 34 34.46 -1.52 21.16
N ILE A 35 35.31 -1.84 22.11
CA ILE A 35 35.46 -3.18 22.68
C ILE A 35 34.16 -3.53 23.41
N THR A 36 33.39 -4.48 22.90
CA THR A 36 32.22 -5.03 23.59
C THR A 36 32.69 -6.00 24.66
N LEU A 37 32.53 -5.64 25.93
CA LEU A 37 32.57 -6.63 27.00
C LEU A 37 31.27 -7.46 26.93
N PRO A 38 31.34 -8.80 27.07
CA PRO A 38 30.16 -9.63 27.08
C PRO A 38 29.32 -9.23 28.30
N HIS A 39 28.14 -8.67 28.05
CA HIS A 39 27.14 -8.52 29.10
C HIS A 39 26.74 -9.93 29.55
N PRO A 40 26.67 -10.20 30.87
CA PRO A 40 26.08 -11.44 31.33
C PRO A 40 24.64 -11.46 30.81
N ALA A 41 24.26 -12.55 30.14
CA ALA A 41 22.88 -12.81 29.78
C ALA A 41 22.08 -12.86 31.09
N ALA A 42 21.48 -11.73 31.47
CA ALA A 42 20.51 -11.72 32.53
C ALA A 42 19.34 -12.58 32.04
N HIS A 43 19.05 -13.65 32.78
CA HIS A 43 17.81 -14.39 32.63
C HIS A 43 16.66 -13.43 32.89
N ALA A 44 16.15 -12.79 31.85
CA ALA A 44 14.92 -12.02 31.92
C ALA A 44 13.81 -13.00 32.30
N VAL A 45 13.36 -12.93 33.56
CA VAL A 45 12.10 -13.57 33.96
C VAL A 45 11.05 -13.04 33.00
N THR A 46 10.34 -13.93 32.30
CA THR A 46 9.20 -13.54 31.45
C THR A 46 7.96 -13.49 32.33
N PRO A 47 7.57 -12.33 32.90
CA PRO A 47 6.35 -12.24 33.67
C PRO A 47 5.18 -12.70 32.78
N SER A 48 4.47 -13.72 33.25
CA SER A 48 3.21 -14.13 32.64
C SER A 48 2.15 -13.15 33.10
N VAL A 49 1.61 -12.36 32.18
CA VAL A 49 0.53 -11.42 32.45
C VAL A 49 -0.77 -12.21 32.59
N PRO A 50 -1.48 -12.13 33.73
CA PRO A 50 -2.81 -12.70 33.86
C PRO A 50 -3.78 -12.12 32.82
N CYS A 51 -4.98 -12.70 32.68
CA CYS A 51 -5.99 -12.24 31.73
C CYS A 51 -6.68 -10.95 32.23
N SER A 52 -5.92 -9.86 32.32
CA SER A 52 -6.27 -8.60 32.96
C SER A 52 -5.61 -7.44 32.20
N VAL A 53 -6.40 -6.44 31.82
CA VAL A 53 -5.88 -5.23 31.16
C VAL A 53 -5.01 -4.40 32.10
N PRO A 54 -5.39 -4.15 33.38
CA PRO A 54 -4.50 -3.50 34.33
C PRO A 54 -3.12 -4.16 34.43
N ASP A 55 -3.06 -5.49 34.48
CA ASP A 55 -1.79 -6.22 34.61
C ASP A 55 -0.95 -6.09 33.33
N LEU A 56 -1.59 -6.04 32.15
CA LEU A 56 -0.91 -5.76 30.88
C LEU A 56 -0.32 -4.36 30.85
N VAL A 57 -1.09 -3.36 31.30
CA VAL A 57 -0.63 -1.96 31.41
C VAL A 57 0.55 -1.85 32.36
N GLU A 58 0.49 -2.50 33.52
CA GLU A 58 1.58 -2.53 34.50
C GLU A 58 2.84 -3.19 33.91
N ALA A 59 2.69 -4.31 33.22
CA ALA A 59 3.81 -5.01 32.58
C ALA A 59 4.51 -4.15 31.52
N ILE A 60 3.76 -3.42 30.70
CA ILE A 60 4.34 -2.52 29.69
C ILE A 60 5.07 -1.35 30.37
N ASN A 61 4.47 -0.73 31.39
CA ASN A 61 5.12 0.37 32.12
C ASN A 61 6.41 -0.08 32.83
N ALA A 62 6.41 -1.28 33.40
CA ALA A 62 7.60 -1.86 34.00
C ALA A 62 8.71 -2.07 32.96
N ALA A 63 8.38 -2.66 31.80
CA ALA A 63 9.32 -2.89 30.69
C ALA A 63 9.85 -1.57 30.07
N ASN A 64 9.03 -0.52 30.03
CA ASN A 64 9.49 0.81 29.60
C ASN A 64 10.47 1.46 30.59
N SER A 65 10.47 1.01 31.86
CA SER A 65 11.31 1.59 32.93
C SER A 65 12.62 0.83 33.14
N THR A 66 12.82 -0.28 32.45
CA THR A 66 14.01 -1.14 32.54
C THR A 66 14.99 -0.88 31.39
N PRO A 67 16.30 -0.79 31.66
CA PRO A 67 17.30 -0.80 30.60
C PRO A 67 17.41 -2.19 29.96
N GLY A 68 17.28 -2.28 28.64
CA GLY A 68 17.47 -3.52 27.88
C GLY A 68 16.19 -4.06 27.25
N ALA A 69 16.27 -5.29 26.74
CA ALA A 69 15.16 -5.97 26.09
C ALA A 69 14.30 -6.74 27.09
N ASP A 70 13.00 -6.52 27.06
CA ASP A 70 12.02 -7.18 27.92
C ASP A 70 11.08 -8.08 27.13
N THR A 71 10.58 -9.14 27.75
CA THR A 71 9.58 -10.03 27.14
C THR A 71 8.37 -10.20 28.05
N ILE A 72 7.23 -9.72 27.56
CA ILE A 72 5.91 -9.78 28.19
C ILE A 72 5.16 -10.97 27.59
N ARG A 73 4.76 -11.95 28.42
CA ARG A 73 4.03 -13.12 27.94
C ARG A 73 2.57 -13.08 28.38
N LEU A 74 1.66 -13.05 27.41
CA LEU A 74 0.24 -12.97 27.68
C LEU A 74 -0.36 -14.33 28.06
N ALA A 75 -1.46 -14.29 28.80
CA ALA A 75 -2.25 -15.46 29.10
C ALA A 75 -2.75 -16.11 27.81
N HIS A 76 -2.57 -17.43 27.70
CA HIS A 76 -2.88 -18.19 26.50
C HIS A 76 -4.33 -17.98 26.03
N LYS A 77 -4.50 -17.51 24.79
CA LYS A 77 -5.81 -17.27 24.15
C LYS A 77 -6.76 -16.36 24.93
N CYS A 78 -6.23 -15.55 25.86
CA CYS A 78 -7.02 -14.56 26.58
C CYS A 78 -7.49 -13.43 25.65
N THR A 79 -8.61 -12.78 25.99
CA THR A 79 -9.01 -11.51 25.39
C THR A 79 -8.80 -10.37 26.39
N TYR A 80 -7.80 -9.52 26.11
CA TYR A 80 -7.53 -8.26 26.80
C TYR A 80 -8.42 -7.18 26.18
N LYS A 81 -9.61 -6.99 26.76
CA LYS A 81 -10.61 -6.03 26.26
C LYS A 81 -10.41 -4.65 26.89
N LEU A 82 -9.89 -3.70 26.10
CA LEU A 82 -9.66 -2.32 26.47
C LEU A 82 -10.99 -1.56 26.50
N VAL A 83 -11.39 -1.06 27.68
CA VAL A 83 -12.64 -0.31 27.89
C VAL A 83 -12.44 1.19 28.10
N ALA A 84 -11.20 1.61 28.31
CA ALA A 84 -10.78 2.99 28.49
C ALA A 84 -9.37 3.16 27.90
N PRO A 85 -8.99 4.38 27.48
CA PRO A 85 -7.65 4.66 26.99
C PRO A 85 -6.61 4.73 28.13
N ASP A 86 -5.34 4.75 27.75
CA ASP A 86 -4.21 5.05 28.64
C ASP A 86 -4.39 6.46 29.25
N PRO A 87 -4.37 6.61 30.59
CA PRO A 87 -4.55 7.91 31.23
C PRO A 87 -3.46 8.94 30.90
N ALA A 88 -2.23 8.49 30.59
CA ALA A 88 -1.14 9.39 30.24
C ALA A 88 -1.21 9.85 28.78
N HIS A 89 -1.68 8.98 27.87
CA HIS A 89 -1.80 9.25 26.45
C HIS A 89 -3.17 8.79 25.92
N PRO A 90 -4.23 9.60 26.06
CA PRO A 90 -5.61 9.16 25.85
C PRO A 90 -5.97 8.82 24.39
N ALA A 91 -5.08 9.10 23.44
CA ALA A 91 -5.20 8.64 22.06
C ALA A 91 -4.89 7.13 21.89
N ASN A 92 -4.28 6.50 22.90
CA ASN A 92 -3.84 5.11 22.89
C ASN A 92 -4.60 4.29 23.93
N GLY A 93 -4.81 3.00 23.66
CA GLY A 93 -5.44 2.06 24.58
C GLY A 93 -4.46 1.44 25.58
N LEU A 94 -3.18 1.40 25.24
CA LEU A 94 -2.09 0.89 26.07
C LEU A 94 -0.99 1.95 26.20
N PRO A 95 -0.10 1.84 27.21
CA PRO A 95 1.05 2.72 27.34
C PRO A 95 1.92 2.69 26.08
N VAL A 96 2.50 3.85 25.76
CA VAL A 96 3.41 4.00 24.61
C VAL A 96 4.65 3.13 24.82
N ILE A 97 5.07 2.40 23.78
CA ILE A 97 6.29 1.59 23.81
C ILE A 97 7.50 2.51 23.57
N THR A 98 8.37 2.64 24.55
CA THR A 98 9.56 3.52 24.52
C THR A 98 10.88 2.77 24.70
N SER A 99 10.83 1.46 24.96
CA SER A 99 12.00 0.57 25.07
C SER A 99 11.89 -0.61 24.10
N GLU A 100 12.85 -1.55 24.19
CA GLU A 100 12.81 -2.80 23.43
C GLU A 100 11.92 -3.83 24.15
N ILE A 101 10.74 -4.09 23.57
CA ILE A 101 9.72 -4.97 24.17
C ILE A 101 9.31 -6.04 23.16
N THR A 102 9.36 -7.29 23.60
CA THR A 102 8.69 -8.41 22.94
C THR A 102 7.39 -8.74 23.66
N ILE A 103 6.26 -8.70 22.96
CA ILE A 103 4.98 -9.22 23.43
C ILE A 103 4.77 -10.60 22.81
N ASP A 104 4.93 -11.66 23.62
CA ASP A 104 4.48 -13.00 23.28
C ASP A 104 2.98 -13.12 23.58
N GLY A 105 2.18 -12.93 22.55
CA GLY A 105 0.73 -12.94 22.62
C GLY A 105 0.16 -14.30 22.99
N ASN A 106 0.86 -15.42 22.77
CA ASN A 106 0.37 -16.74 23.13
C ASN A 106 -1.06 -17.04 22.61
N GLY A 107 -1.38 -16.54 21.41
CA GLY A 107 -2.70 -16.63 20.78
C GLY A 107 -3.76 -15.67 21.34
N ALA A 108 -3.39 -14.73 22.21
CA ALA A 108 -4.30 -13.77 22.82
C ALA A 108 -4.76 -12.69 21.83
N THR A 109 -5.86 -12.03 22.21
CA THR A 109 -6.42 -10.88 21.51
C THR A 109 -6.36 -9.65 22.42
N ILE A 110 -5.79 -8.56 21.91
CA ILE A 110 -5.88 -7.23 22.49
C ILE A 110 -6.89 -6.46 21.64
N THR A 111 -7.99 -6.03 22.25
CA THR A 111 -9.10 -5.45 21.49
C THR A 111 -9.73 -4.26 22.20
N ARG A 112 -10.05 -3.22 21.44
CA ARG A 112 -10.88 -2.13 21.94
C ARG A 112 -12.34 -2.57 22.01
N ALA A 113 -13.00 -2.33 23.13
CA ALA A 113 -14.44 -2.53 23.24
C ALA A 113 -15.19 -1.54 22.34
N ALA A 114 -16.19 -2.00 21.58
CA ALA A 114 -16.98 -1.13 20.71
C ALA A 114 -17.68 0.04 21.47
N SER A 115 -17.98 -0.15 22.76
CA SER A 115 -18.57 0.86 23.63
C SER A 115 -17.56 1.80 24.30
N ALA A 116 -16.26 1.55 24.14
CA ALA A 116 -15.22 2.42 24.68
C ALA A 116 -15.12 3.71 23.85
N PRO A 117 -14.50 4.77 24.40
CA PRO A 117 -14.03 5.89 23.60
C PRO A 117 -13.10 5.44 22.46
N ASP A 118 -12.91 6.31 21.49
CA ASP A 118 -11.98 6.06 20.39
C ASP A 118 -10.53 6.17 20.87
N PHE A 119 -9.72 5.17 20.51
CA PHE A 119 -8.28 5.17 20.70
C PHE A 119 -7.63 4.10 19.82
N ARG A 120 -6.38 4.32 19.40
CA ARG A 120 -5.56 3.28 18.78
C ARG A 120 -5.14 2.24 19.81
N ILE A 121 -4.78 1.02 19.40
CA ILE A 121 -4.36 0.00 20.37
C ILE A 121 -2.92 0.23 20.84
N LEU A 122 -1.98 0.39 19.91
CA LEU A 122 -0.54 0.47 20.18
C LEU A 122 0.09 1.70 19.51
N LEU A 123 1.01 2.34 20.24
CA LEU A 123 1.94 3.33 19.72
C LEU A 123 3.37 2.90 20.06
N VAL A 124 4.22 2.78 19.04
CA VAL A 124 5.67 2.60 19.19
C VAL A 124 6.32 3.95 18.98
N ASP A 125 6.89 4.52 20.04
CA ASP A 125 7.64 5.78 19.96
C ASP A 125 8.91 5.60 19.14
N LYS A 126 9.50 6.72 18.71
CA LYS A 126 10.78 6.81 17.97
C LYS A 126 11.92 6.06 18.63
N THR A 127 11.90 5.96 19.96
CA THR A 127 12.87 5.21 20.77
C THR A 127 12.49 3.75 21.02
N GLY A 128 11.23 3.40 20.76
CA GLY A 128 10.69 2.06 20.98
C GLY A 128 11.10 1.05 19.91
N ASN A 129 11.19 -0.21 20.32
CA ASN A 129 11.38 -1.36 19.45
C ASN A 129 10.42 -2.46 19.88
N LEU A 130 9.33 -2.65 19.14
CA LEU A 130 8.29 -3.61 19.45
C LEU A 130 8.41 -4.85 18.58
N THR A 131 8.51 -6.03 19.21
CA THR A 131 8.22 -7.31 18.57
C THR A 131 6.90 -7.87 19.07
N LEU A 132 5.93 -8.06 18.17
CA LEU A 132 4.63 -8.66 18.47
C LEU A 132 4.55 -10.07 17.89
N ASN A 133 4.42 -11.08 18.76
CA ASN A 133 4.36 -12.49 18.35
C ASN A 133 3.00 -13.08 18.70
N LYS A 134 2.34 -13.79 17.77
CA LYS A 134 1.15 -14.61 18.05
C LYS A 134 0.02 -13.87 18.77
N ALA A 135 -0.21 -12.61 18.41
CA ALA A 135 -1.26 -11.79 18.99
C ALA A 135 -2.28 -11.36 17.94
N THR A 136 -3.49 -11.04 18.38
CA THR A 136 -4.48 -10.34 17.57
C THR A 136 -4.68 -8.92 18.08
N ILE A 137 -4.47 -7.92 17.22
CA ILE A 137 -4.78 -6.51 17.48
C ILE A 137 -6.06 -6.14 16.73
N SER A 138 -7.07 -5.66 17.45
CA SER A 138 -8.37 -5.40 16.83
C SER A 138 -9.21 -4.29 17.45
N GLY A 139 -10.14 -3.75 16.66
CA GLY A 139 -11.14 -2.77 17.10
C GLY A 139 -10.58 -1.37 17.37
N GLY A 140 -9.27 -1.17 17.22
CA GLY A 140 -8.63 0.12 17.42
C GLY A 140 -9.22 1.17 16.48
N ARG A 141 -9.41 2.39 16.98
CA ARG A 141 -9.93 3.51 16.21
C ARG A 141 -9.11 4.76 16.48
N ALA A 142 -8.26 5.15 15.54
CA ALA A 142 -7.46 6.37 15.64
C ALA A 142 -8.30 7.61 15.28
N THR A 143 -8.08 8.71 15.99
CA THR A 143 -8.70 10.03 15.72
C THR A 143 -7.68 11.18 15.67
N ASP A 144 -6.40 10.84 15.76
CA ASP A 144 -5.25 11.72 15.74
C ASP A 144 -4.06 11.02 15.06
N CYS A 145 -2.98 11.75 14.86
CA CYS A 145 -1.71 11.21 14.40
C CYS A 145 -0.55 11.88 15.16
N PRO A 146 0.27 11.16 15.95
CA PRO A 146 1.18 11.82 16.88
C PRO A 146 2.36 12.52 16.19
N LEU A 147 2.79 12.08 15.00
CA LEU A 147 3.79 12.80 14.21
C LEU A 147 3.24 14.05 13.51
N PHE A 148 1.93 14.10 13.26
CA PHE A 148 1.25 15.17 12.53
C PHE A 148 0.08 15.73 13.33
N PRO A 149 0.35 16.32 14.51
CA PRO A 149 -0.70 16.78 15.41
C PRO A 149 -1.51 17.91 14.76
N GLY A 150 -2.83 17.70 14.65
CA GLY A 150 -3.75 18.66 14.04
C GLY A 150 -3.74 18.66 12.50
N GLU A 151 -3.03 17.72 11.87
CA GLU A 151 -2.93 17.60 10.42
C GLU A 151 -3.38 16.22 9.89
N ALA A 152 -3.39 15.18 10.73
CA ALA A 152 -3.72 13.83 10.26
C ALA A 152 -4.38 12.92 11.33
N VAL A 153 -4.90 11.79 10.86
CA VAL A 153 -5.33 10.65 11.67
C VAL A 153 -4.63 9.39 11.19
N CYS A 154 -3.93 8.68 12.08
CA CYS A 154 -3.10 7.55 11.66
C CYS A 154 -3.05 6.38 12.66
N GLY A 155 -2.88 5.17 12.10
CA GLY A 155 -2.55 3.96 12.84
C GLY A 155 -3.66 3.48 13.75
N GLY A 156 -4.79 3.05 13.17
CA GLY A 156 -5.97 2.60 13.93
C GLY A 156 -5.65 1.45 14.89
N GLY A 157 -4.94 0.43 14.40
CA GLY A 157 -4.43 -0.66 15.23
C GLY A 157 -3.10 -0.28 15.87
N ILE A 158 -2.10 0.00 15.03
CA ILE A 158 -0.73 0.28 15.42
C ILE A 158 -0.24 1.55 14.69
N ASN A 159 0.31 2.51 15.43
CA ASN A 159 1.17 3.56 14.88
C ASN A 159 2.63 3.27 15.29
N ASN A 160 3.54 3.21 14.32
CA ASN A 160 4.94 2.90 14.54
C ASN A 160 5.85 4.05 14.09
N GLN A 161 6.50 4.69 15.07
CA GLN A 161 7.51 5.74 14.84
C GLN A 161 8.94 5.24 15.12
N GLY A 162 9.06 4.09 15.77
CA GLY A 162 10.30 3.40 16.08
C GLY A 162 10.49 2.17 15.19
N THR A 163 10.81 1.02 15.79
CA THR A 163 10.93 -0.24 15.05
C THR A 163 9.79 -1.18 15.39
N LEU A 164 9.18 -1.78 14.36
CA LEU A 164 8.10 -2.74 14.51
C LEU A 164 8.45 -4.07 13.84
N THR A 165 8.36 -5.16 14.59
CA THR A 165 8.34 -6.52 14.05
C THR A 165 7.03 -7.20 14.44
N VAL A 166 6.29 -7.75 13.49
CA VAL A 166 5.03 -8.49 13.72
C VAL A 166 5.16 -9.89 13.15
N ASN A 167 5.07 -10.92 13.99
CA ASN A 167 5.19 -12.32 13.57
C ASN A 167 3.96 -13.13 13.96
N HIS A 168 3.49 -13.99 13.07
CA HIS A 168 2.43 -14.96 13.33
C HIS A 168 1.17 -14.35 13.97
N SER A 169 0.83 -13.12 13.59
CA SER A 169 -0.17 -12.31 14.27
C SER A 169 -1.34 -11.97 13.36
N ARG A 170 -2.33 -11.26 13.91
CA ARG A 170 -3.50 -10.76 13.18
C ARG A 170 -3.71 -9.28 13.52
N ILE A 171 -3.72 -8.41 12.53
CA ILE A 171 -4.08 -6.99 12.68
C ILE A 171 -5.40 -6.77 11.93
N VAL A 172 -6.51 -6.77 12.66
CA VAL A 172 -7.84 -6.91 12.04
C VAL A 172 -8.88 -5.97 12.60
N HIS A 173 -9.79 -5.50 11.75
CA HIS A 173 -10.93 -4.65 12.17
C HIS A 173 -10.51 -3.39 12.92
N ASN A 174 -9.43 -2.74 12.46
CA ASN A 174 -8.99 -1.45 12.98
C ASN A 174 -9.34 -0.32 12.00
N SER A 175 -9.57 0.88 12.51
CA SER A 175 -9.91 2.04 11.71
C SER A 175 -9.09 3.28 12.03
N ALA A 176 -8.75 4.03 11.00
CA ALA A 176 -8.34 5.42 11.08
C ALA A 176 -9.37 6.22 10.29
N ASP A 177 -10.06 7.18 10.91
CA ASP A 177 -11.06 7.94 10.19
C ASP A 177 -11.33 9.33 10.77
N THR A 178 -11.69 10.26 9.89
CA THR A 178 -11.99 11.66 10.26
C THR A 178 -12.88 12.35 9.24
N ALA A 179 -13.71 13.26 9.73
CA ALA A 179 -14.48 14.21 8.93
C ALA A 179 -13.90 15.64 8.95
N ARG A 180 -12.77 15.84 9.63
CA ARG A 180 -12.19 17.17 9.85
C ARG A 180 -11.51 17.67 8.58
N ASP A 181 -12.01 18.77 8.04
CA ASP A 181 -11.42 19.40 6.86
C ASP A 181 -9.93 19.76 7.09
N GLY A 182 -9.14 19.58 6.04
CA GLY A 182 -7.68 19.77 6.07
C GLY A 182 -6.87 18.59 6.66
N PHE A 183 -7.51 17.51 7.11
CA PHE A 183 -6.81 16.32 7.61
C PHE A 183 -6.66 15.26 6.52
N PHE A 184 -5.55 14.52 6.54
CA PHE A 184 -5.38 13.27 5.80
C PHE A 184 -5.46 12.06 6.75
N VAL A 185 -5.65 10.86 6.19
CA VAL A 185 -5.86 9.63 6.97
C VAL A 185 -4.90 8.54 6.51
N GLU A 186 -4.21 7.88 7.44
CA GLU A 186 -3.18 6.88 7.12
C GLU A 186 -3.35 5.61 7.97
N GLY A 187 -3.18 4.44 7.36
CA GLY A 187 -2.93 3.20 8.11
C GLY A 187 -4.09 2.79 9.02
N GLY A 188 -5.18 2.28 8.44
CA GLY A 188 -6.30 1.77 9.23
C GLY A 188 -5.87 0.65 10.17
N GLY A 189 -5.06 -0.28 9.67
CA GLY A 189 -4.44 -1.34 10.45
C GLY A 189 -3.14 -0.89 11.09
N ILE A 190 -2.15 -0.63 10.24
CA ILE A 190 -0.80 -0.19 10.62
C ILE A 190 -0.48 1.10 9.88
N ASP A 191 -0.01 2.09 10.63
CA ASP A 191 0.74 3.21 10.09
C ASP A 191 2.18 3.12 10.59
N SER A 192 3.15 3.19 9.68
CA SER A 192 4.57 2.99 10.01
C SER A 192 5.48 4.05 9.41
N ASP A 193 5.86 5.02 10.22
CA ASP A 193 6.88 6.02 9.91
C ASP A 193 8.30 5.48 10.06
N GLY A 194 8.49 4.55 10.99
CA GLY A 194 9.75 3.83 11.18
C GLY A 194 9.80 2.49 10.44
N PRO A 195 10.92 1.74 10.50
CA PRO A 195 11.03 0.44 9.86
C PRO A 195 10.02 -0.56 10.43
N ALA A 196 9.39 -1.32 9.53
CA ALA A 196 8.47 -2.39 9.87
C ALA A 196 8.81 -3.70 9.13
N THR A 197 8.80 -4.81 9.87
CA THR A 197 8.88 -6.16 9.33
C THR A 197 7.67 -6.96 9.77
N VAL A 198 6.94 -7.54 8.80
CA VAL A 198 5.73 -8.30 9.06
C VAL A 198 5.87 -9.69 8.44
N ASN A 199 5.88 -10.71 9.28
CA ASN A 199 6.08 -12.10 8.90
C ASN A 199 4.85 -12.95 9.28
N ASP A 200 4.41 -13.82 8.39
CA ASP A 200 3.39 -14.85 8.66
C ASP A 200 2.11 -14.28 9.31
N THR A 201 1.73 -13.08 8.90
CA THR A 201 0.69 -12.30 9.58
C THR A 201 -0.49 -12.06 8.67
N GLU A 202 -1.69 -11.97 9.26
CA GLU A 202 -2.89 -11.52 8.57
C GLU A 202 -3.16 -10.05 8.90
N ILE A 203 -3.32 -9.21 7.87
CA ILE A 203 -3.75 -7.82 7.99
C ILE A 203 -5.05 -7.71 7.20
N SER A 204 -6.20 -7.71 7.90
CA SER A 204 -7.49 -7.80 7.22
C SER A 204 -8.61 -6.95 7.82
N HIS A 205 -9.55 -6.54 6.98
CA HIS A 205 -10.74 -5.79 7.40
C HIS A 205 -10.42 -4.47 8.13
N ASN A 206 -9.27 -3.86 7.81
CA ASN A 206 -8.92 -2.55 8.34
C ASN A 206 -9.37 -1.44 7.39
N THR A 207 -9.65 -0.25 7.93
CA THR A 207 -10.24 0.85 7.16
C THR A 207 -9.54 2.19 7.40
N ALA A 208 -9.19 2.89 6.33
CA ALA A 208 -8.74 4.29 6.38
C ALA A 208 -9.77 5.16 5.64
N VAL A 209 -10.50 6.04 6.34
CA VAL A 209 -11.62 6.79 5.74
C VAL A 209 -11.56 8.27 6.08
N PHE A 210 -11.51 9.11 5.04
CA PHE A 210 -11.84 10.52 5.16
C PHE A 210 -13.31 10.74 4.77
N SER A 211 -14.03 11.58 5.51
CA SER A 211 -15.44 11.90 5.25
C SER A 211 -15.76 13.40 5.37
N GLY A 212 -14.76 14.27 5.24
CA GLY A 212 -14.93 15.73 5.24
C GLY A 212 -15.33 16.26 3.85
N THR A 213 -15.14 17.56 3.64
CA THR A 213 -15.60 18.29 2.45
C THR A 213 -14.48 18.93 1.63
N THR A 214 -13.27 19.03 2.19
CA THR A 214 -12.09 19.53 1.46
C THR A 214 -11.34 18.41 0.73
N GLN A 215 -10.63 18.79 -0.33
CA GLN A 215 -9.69 17.88 -1.01
C GLN A 215 -8.58 17.41 -0.07
N THR A 216 -8.37 16.10 0.02
CA THR A 216 -7.32 15.46 0.84
C THR A 216 -7.00 14.04 0.36
N SER A 217 -6.26 13.25 1.14
CA SER A 217 -6.03 11.83 0.92
C SER A 217 -6.46 10.94 2.09
N ALA A 218 -6.81 9.70 1.77
CA ALA A 218 -6.80 8.57 2.67
C ALA A 218 -5.90 7.49 2.09
N ASP A 219 -5.08 6.87 2.93
CA ASP A 219 -3.93 6.07 2.55
C ASP A 219 -3.89 4.78 3.39
N GLY A 220 -3.66 3.62 2.76
CA GLY A 220 -3.29 2.42 3.50
C GLY A 220 -4.39 1.88 4.42
N GLY A 221 -5.51 1.39 3.87
CA GLY A 221 -6.54 0.75 4.67
C GLY A 221 -5.97 -0.35 5.58
N GLY A 222 -5.11 -1.20 5.02
CA GLY A 222 -4.29 -2.17 5.76
C GLY A 222 -3.03 -1.52 6.35
N ILE A 223 -2.10 -1.10 5.49
CA ILE A 223 -0.80 -0.55 5.87
C ILE A 223 -0.54 0.75 5.10
N ALA A 224 -0.27 1.84 5.82
CA ALA A 224 0.46 2.99 5.31
C ALA A 224 1.88 2.96 5.87
N ASN A 225 2.87 3.28 5.05
CA ASN A 225 4.27 3.12 5.45
C ASN A 225 5.21 4.14 4.80
N ASP A 226 5.84 4.96 5.66
CA ASP A 226 6.85 5.98 5.34
C ASP A 226 8.29 5.58 5.70
N GLY A 227 8.47 4.49 6.46
CA GLY A 227 9.76 3.84 6.73
C GLY A 227 10.05 2.64 5.82
N PRO A 228 11.18 1.94 5.94
CA PRO A 228 11.37 0.68 5.22
C PRO A 228 10.35 -0.39 5.64
N LEU A 229 9.75 -1.10 4.68
CA LEU A 229 8.77 -2.17 4.93
C LEU A 229 9.20 -3.49 4.32
N THR A 230 9.18 -4.55 5.13
CA THR A 230 9.31 -5.93 4.64
C THR A 230 8.05 -6.71 5.00
N LEU A 231 7.39 -7.29 3.99
CA LEU A 231 6.30 -8.25 4.16
C LEU A 231 6.75 -9.62 3.67
N ASN A 232 6.73 -10.62 4.55
CA ASN A 232 7.06 -12.00 4.19
C ASN A 232 5.93 -12.95 4.62
N HIS A 233 5.50 -13.84 3.73
CA HIS A 233 4.43 -14.80 3.99
C HIS A 233 3.15 -14.19 4.59
N THR A 234 2.86 -12.94 4.21
CA THR A 234 1.80 -12.14 4.83
C THR A 234 0.57 -12.07 3.92
N ARG A 235 -0.61 -12.03 4.55
CA ARG A 235 -1.89 -11.89 3.86
C ARG A 235 -2.48 -10.52 4.17
N VAL A 236 -2.51 -9.62 3.19
CA VAL A 236 -3.13 -8.29 3.29
C VAL A 236 -4.44 -8.33 2.53
N THR A 237 -5.55 -8.55 3.22
CA THR A 237 -6.83 -8.83 2.56
C THR A 237 -8.02 -8.07 3.09
N ASP A 238 -9.00 -7.79 2.23
CA ASP A 238 -10.29 -7.24 2.67
C ASP A 238 -10.17 -5.88 3.38
N ASN A 239 -9.11 -5.11 3.11
CA ASN A 239 -8.92 -3.76 3.67
C ASN A 239 -9.54 -2.71 2.76
N THR A 240 -10.00 -1.60 3.35
CA THR A 240 -10.71 -0.54 2.62
C THR A 240 -10.07 0.82 2.84
N VAL A 241 -9.99 1.61 1.78
CA VAL A 241 -9.67 3.03 1.86
C VAL A 241 -10.75 3.83 1.14
N GLY A 242 -11.20 4.93 1.74
CA GLY A 242 -12.37 5.68 1.26
C GLY A 242 -12.25 7.18 1.45
N VAL A 243 -12.66 7.93 0.41
CA VAL A 243 -12.84 9.38 0.47
C VAL A 243 -14.21 9.75 -0.13
N PRO A 244 -14.80 10.91 0.23
CA PRO A 244 -16.15 11.26 -0.16
C PRO A 244 -16.21 11.91 -1.54
N GLU A 245 -17.41 11.90 -2.13
CA GLU A 245 -17.70 12.57 -3.40
C GLU A 245 -17.51 14.10 -3.31
N ASN A 246 -17.33 14.75 -4.47
CA ASN A 246 -17.25 16.21 -4.63
C ASN A 246 -16.07 16.89 -3.92
N THR A 247 -15.03 16.13 -3.60
CA THR A 247 -13.82 16.67 -2.95
C THR A 247 -12.58 16.61 -3.84
N ASP A 248 -12.65 15.92 -4.99
CA ASP A 248 -11.49 15.56 -5.81
C ASP A 248 -10.36 14.87 -5.00
N SER A 249 -10.73 14.20 -3.90
CA SER A 249 -9.79 13.54 -2.98
C SER A 249 -9.21 12.24 -3.54
N PHE A 250 -8.23 11.70 -2.82
CA PHE A 250 -7.45 10.54 -3.25
C PHE A 250 -7.58 9.39 -2.26
N ALA A 251 -7.79 8.19 -2.76
CA ALA A 251 -7.81 6.96 -1.97
C ALA A 251 -6.67 6.05 -2.44
N PHE A 252 -5.58 5.98 -1.68
CA PHE A 252 -4.36 5.25 -2.05
C PHE A 252 -4.25 3.91 -1.32
N GLY A 253 -3.85 2.85 -2.05
CA GLY A 253 -3.25 1.68 -1.42
C GLY A 253 -4.13 0.99 -0.39
N ALA A 254 -5.35 0.59 -0.74
CA ALA A 254 -6.28 -0.05 0.20
C ALA A 254 -5.64 -1.17 1.04
N GLY A 255 -4.75 -1.95 0.43
CA GLY A 255 -3.94 -2.96 1.12
C GLY A 255 -2.66 -2.36 1.71
N VAL A 256 -1.74 -1.94 0.83
CA VAL A 256 -0.40 -1.45 1.20
C VAL A 256 -0.08 -0.17 0.42
N ALA A 257 0.23 0.91 1.14
CA ALA A 257 0.70 2.16 0.58
C ALA A 257 2.16 2.44 0.99
N PRO A 258 3.16 1.84 0.30
CA PRO A 258 4.56 2.12 0.59
C PRO A 258 4.98 3.47 -0.04
N PHE A 259 5.28 4.42 0.83
CA PHE A 259 5.89 5.70 0.49
C PHE A 259 7.40 5.74 0.73
N ALA A 260 8.00 4.63 1.17
CA ALA A 260 9.44 4.42 1.22
C ALA A 260 9.79 3.04 0.62
N GLU A 261 11.04 2.61 0.80
CA GLU A 261 11.51 1.33 0.29
C GLU A 261 10.68 0.19 0.87
N ALA A 262 10.26 -0.74 0.00
CA ALA A 262 9.44 -1.86 0.42
C ALA A 262 9.79 -3.14 -0.32
N GLU A 263 9.74 -4.25 0.41
CA GLU A 263 9.92 -5.61 -0.08
C GLU A 263 8.68 -6.44 0.29
N ILE A 264 8.14 -7.15 -0.68
CA ILE A 264 6.98 -8.03 -0.51
C ILE A 264 7.32 -9.40 -1.08
N GLU A 265 7.44 -10.39 -0.21
CA GLU A 265 7.85 -11.74 -0.57
C GLU A 265 6.81 -12.77 -0.12
N HIS A 266 6.56 -13.77 -0.98
CA HIS A 266 5.69 -14.89 -0.68
C HIS A 266 4.30 -14.53 -0.11
N SER A 267 3.81 -13.34 -0.47
CA SER A 267 2.67 -12.71 0.17
C SER A 267 1.46 -12.63 -0.75
N THR A 268 0.28 -12.46 -0.17
CA THR A 268 -0.97 -12.29 -0.89
C THR A 268 -1.61 -10.95 -0.53
N ILE A 269 -1.79 -10.08 -1.51
CA ILE A 269 -2.58 -8.85 -1.40
C ILE A 269 -3.87 -9.06 -2.18
N SER A 270 -4.99 -9.25 -1.49
CA SER A 270 -6.25 -9.57 -2.18
C SER A 270 -7.53 -8.99 -1.61
N ARG A 271 -8.52 -8.72 -2.47
CA ARG A 271 -9.84 -8.19 -2.08
C ARG A 271 -9.79 -6.87 -1.31
N ASN A 272 -8.74 -6.07 -1.50
CA ASN A 272 -8.69 -4.74 -0.94
C ASN A 272 -9.44 -3.77 -1.87
N HIS A 273 -10.10 -2.78 -1.28
CA HIS A 273 -11.01 -1.87 -1.98
C HIS A 273 -10.65 -0.40 -1.75
N ALA A 274 -10.34 0.33 -2.82
CA ALA A 274 -10.19 1.79 -2.77
C ALA A 274 -11.40 2.47 -3.42
N SER A 275 -11.99 3.43 -2.72
CA SER A 275 -13.16 4.18 -3.17
C SER A 275 -12.91 5.69 -3.11
N ALA A 276 -13.03 6.36 -4.25
CA ALA A 276 -12.94 7.81 -4.38
C ALA A 276 -13.94 8.34 -5.41
N PRO A 277 -15.26 8.36 -5.11
CA PRO A 277 -16.25 8.97 -6.00
C PRO A 277 -15.89 10.42 -6.32
N GLY A 278 -15.95 10.82 -7.60
CA GLY A 278 -15.53 12.14 -8.08
C GLY A 278 -14.03 12.44 -7.97
N GLY A 279 -13.24 11.59 -7.29
CA GLY A 279 -11.81 11.78 -7.03
C GLY A 279 -10.92 10.78 -7.76
N THR A 280 -9.81 10.40 -7.13
CA THR A 280 -8.87 9.40 -7.67
C THR A 280 -8.71 8.21 -6.73
N ALA A 281 -9.03 7.01 -7.22
CA ALA A 281 -8.81 5.75 -6.51
C ALA A 281 -7.62 4.99 -7.11
N LEU A 282 -6.65 4.62 -6.28
CA LEU A 282 -5.44 3.91 -6.69
C LEU A 282 -5.40 2.50 -6.10
N GLY A 283 -4.65 1.62 -6.77
CA GLY A 283 -4.56 0.19 -6.52
C GLY A 283 -4.35 -0.23 -5.08
N ALA A 284 -4.68 -1.50 -4.80
CA ALA A 284 -4.43 -2.08 -3.49
C ALA A 284 -2.99 -1.96 -3.02
N VAL A 285 -2.02 -2.02 -3.94
CA VAL A 285 -0.64 -1.61 -3.71
C VAL A 285 -0.42 -0.29 -4.44
N THR A 286 -0.03 0.76 -3.71
CA THR A 286 0.22 2.07 -4.34
C THR A 286 1.52 2.68 -3.87
N THR A 287 2.41 2.96 -4.82
CA THR A 287 3.66 3.67 -4.54
C THR A 287 3.50 5.18 -4.75
N GLY A 288 4.16 5.97 -3.90
CA GLY A 288 4.24 7.42 -4.05
C GLY A 288 5.05 7.87 -5.27
N ASN A 289 5.20 9.18 -5.44
CA ASN A 289 6.13 9.74 -6.42
C ASN A 289 7.57 9.74 -5.88
N PRO A 290 8.59 9.62 -6.75
CA PRO A 290 9.98 9.68 -6.34
C PRO A 290 10.30 11.06 -5.73
N VAL A 291 11.04 11.07 -4.63
CA VAL A 291 11.59 12.30 -4.04
C VAL A 291 12.98 12.54 -4.65
N PRO A 292 13.26 13.73 -5.21
CA PRO A 292 14.58 14.04 -5.75
C PRO A 292 15.68 13.82 -4.70
N GLY A 293 16.67 12.99 -5.02
CA GLY A 293 17.79 12.68 -4.12
C GLY A 293 17.57 11.45 -3.23
N GLU A 294 16.39 10.83 -3.27
CA GLU A 294 16.10 9.56 -2.60
C GLU A 294 15.90 8.46 -3.66
N THR A 295 16.50 7.30 -3.44
CA THR A 295 16.16 6.10 -4.20
C THR A 295 15.03 5.41 -3.44
N THR A 296 13.87 5.25 -4.07
CA THR A 296 12.74 4.51 -3.50
C THR A 296 12.34 3.44 -4.49
N THR A 297 12.30 2.20 -4.03
CA THR A 297 11.98 1.00 -4.81
C THR A 297 10.90 0.20 -4.09
N LEU A 298 10.13 -0.55 -4.88
CA LEU A 298 9.28 -1.62 -4.38
C LEU A 298 9.66 -2.90 -5.12
N GLU A 299 10.06 -3.91 -4.38
CA GLU A 299 10.35 -5.24 -4.90
C GLU A 299 9.26 -6.22 -4.45
N VAL A 300 8.70 -6.97 -5.40
CA VAL A 300 7.66 -7.96 -5.13
C VAL A 300 8.03 -9.29 -5.76
N THR A 301 8.32 -10.28 -4.92
CA THR A 301 8.84 -11.58 -5.35
C THR A 301 7.90 -12.70 -4.92
N ASP A 302 7.65 -13.65 -5.83
CA ASP A 302 6.90 -14.89 -5.57
C ASP A 302 5.54 -14.66 -4.87
N SER A 303 4.88 -13.57 -5.25
CA SER A 303 3.68 -13.07 -4.57
C SER A 303 2.46 -13.00 -5.48
N VAL A 304 1.30 -12.77 -4.87
CA VAL A 304 0.01 -12.68 -5.58
C VAL A 304 -0.70 -11.37 -5.22
N ILE A 305 -1.07 -10.59 -6.24
CA ILE A 305 -1.92 -9.40 -6.14
C ILE A 305 -3.22 -9.73 -6.87
N ALA A 306 -4.30 -10.03 -6.12
CA ALA A 306 -5.50 -10.64 -6.69
C ALA A 306 -6.82 -10.00 -6.25
N GLU A 307 -7.81 -9.94 -7.14
CA GLU A 307 -9.20 -9.59 -6.76
C GLU A 307 -9.34 -8.21 -6.07
N ASN A 308 -8.36 -7.33 -6.24
CA ASN A 308 -8.43 -6.00 -5.68
C ASN A 308 -9.25 -5.08 -6.57
N THR A 309 -9.86 -4.08 -5.97
CA THR A 309 -10.79 -3.19 -6.67
C THR A 309 -10.50 -1.72 -6.37
N THR A 310 -10.54 -0.91 -7.42
CA THR A 310 -10.58 0.56 -7.32
C THR A 310 -11.87 1.07 -7.94
N SER A 311 -12.53 2.01 -7.26
CA SER A 311 -13.81 2.58 -7.68
C SER A 311 -13.76 4.11 -7.58
N ALA A 312 -13.97 4.77 -8.71
CA ALA A 312 -14.08 6.23 -8.77
C ALA A 312 -15.15 6.66 -9.81
N PRO A 313 -16.45 6.52 -9.50
CA PRO A 313 -17.51 7.05 -10.36
C PRO A 313 -17.31 8.55 -10.64
N GLY A 314 -17.39 8.95 -11.92
CA GLY A 314 -17.12 10.31 -12.39
C GLY A 314 -15.65 10.76 -12.30
N GLY A 315 -14.78 9.97 -11.65
CA GLY A 315 -13.39 10.30 -11.36
C GLY A 315 -12.40 9.42 -12.12
N LEU A 316 -11.27 9.14 -11.47
CA LEU A 316 -10.15 8.38 -12.01
C LEU A 316 -9.87 7.13 -11.16
N ALA A 317 -10.07 5.93 -11.72
CA ALA A 317 -9.68 4.67 -11.08
C ALA A 317 -8.43 4.12 -11.77
N VAL A 318 -7.35 3.86 -11.02
CA VAL A 318 -6.09 3.38 -11.59
C VAL A 318 -5.54 2.15 -10.90
N GLY A 319 -5.02 1.21 -11.68
CA GLY A 319 -4.18 0.13 -11.20
C GLY A 319 -4.89 -0.77 -10.21
N GLY A 320 -6.02 -1.41 -10.54
CA GLY A 320 -6.86 -2.14 -9.57
C GLY A 320 -6.06 -2.99 -8.57
N GLY A 321 -5.00 -3.66 -9.03
CA GLY A 321 -4.01 -4.31 -8.18
C GLY A 321 -2.86 -3.39 -7.73
N LEU A 322 -2.15 -2.78 -8.68
CA LEU A 322 -0.95 -1.98 -8.42
C LEU A 322 -0.98 -0.64 -9.18
N ALA A 323 -0.73 0.47 -8.48
CA ALA A 323 -0.45 1.76 -9.09
C ALA A 323 0.96 2.23 -8.70
N THR A 324 1.79 2.56 -9.69
CA THR A 324 3.18 2.92 -9.42
C THR A 324 3.58 4.34 -9.87
N GLY A 325 4.23 5.08 -8.96
CA GLY A 325 4.85 6.38 -9.19
C GLY A 325 6.39 6.36 -9.26
N PHE A 326 7.06 5.41 -8.61
CA PHE A 326 8.52 5.21 -8.61
C PHE A 326 8.91 3.81 -9.17
N PRO A 327 10.20 3.43 -9.29
CA PRO A 327 10.57 2.11 -9.82
C PRO A 327 10.04 0.91 -9.00
N VAL A 328 9.41 -0.04 -9.70
CA VAL A 328 8.88 -1.29 -9.14
C VAL A 328 9.40 -2.50 -9.92
N SER A 329 9.77 -3.56 -9.21
CA SER A 329 10.16 -4.84 -9.79
C SER A 329 9.22 -5.95 -9.32
N LEU A 330 8.58 -6.68 -10.25
CA LEU A 330 7.79 -7.87 -9.94
C LEU A 330 8.47 -9.12 -10.52
N THR A 331 8.93 -10.01 -9.65
CA THR A 331 9.60 -11.27 -10.04
C THR A 331 8.76 -12.47 -9.67
N ARG A 332 8.41 -13.32 -10.64
CA ARG A 332 7.55 -14.52 -10.44
C ARG A 332 6.24 -14.20 -9.72
N THR A 333 5.72 -13.00 -9.96
CA THR A 333 4.54 -12.46 -9.27
C THR A 333 3.33 -12.51 -10.19
N ARG A 334 2.16 -12.74 -9.60
CA ARG A 334 0.89 -12.87 -10.31
C ARG A 334 -0.03 -11.71 -9.96
N VAL A 335 -0.33 -10.87 -10.95
CA VAL A 335 -1.35 -9.80 -10.84
C VAL A 335 -2.62 -10.27 -11.55
N ILE A 336 -3.60 -10.74 -10.78
CA ILE A 336 -4.74 -11.49 -11.31
C ILE A 336 -6.10 -10.95 -10.90
N ASP A 337 -7.04 -10.91 -11.84
CA ASP A 337 -8.46 -10.68 -11.55
C ASP A 337 -8.76 -9.38 -10.76
N ASN A 338 -7.88 -8.37 -10.90
CA ASN A 338 -8.08 -7.06 -10.30
C ASN A 338 -8.94 -6.16 -11.21
N THR A 339 -9.66 -5.23 -10.62
CA THR A 339 -10.61 -4.38 -11.35
C THR A 339 -10.45 -2.90 -11.01
N ALA A 340 -10.38 -2.04 -12.04
CA ALA A 340 -10.53 -0.60 -11.90
C ALA A 340 -11.85 -0.15 -12.54
N THR A 341 -12.71 0.52 -11.79
CA THR A 341 -14.07 0.91 -12.23
C THR A 341 -14.29 2.41 -12.07
N ALA A 342 -14.66 3.10 -13.17
CA ALA A 342 -14.98 4.53 -13.16
C ALA A 342 -16.10 4.86 -14.17
N PRO A 343 -17.37 4.55 -13.86
CA PRO A 343 -18.52 4.96 -14.68
C PRO A 343 -18.55 6.48 -14.86
N GLY A 344 -18.73 6.97 -16.08
CA GLY A 344 -18.66 8.40 -16.45
C GLY A 344 -17.26 9.02 -16.34
N GLY A 345 -16.26 8.27 -15.87
CA GLY A 345 -14.91 8.72 -15.59
C GLY A 345 -13.87 8.00 -16.43
N THR A 346 -12.68 7.79 -15.86
CA THR A 346 -11.56 7.09 -16.53
C THR A 346 -11.05 5.94 -15.66
N ALA A 347 -11.02 4.73 -16.21
CA ALA A 347 -10.37 3.56 -15.62
C ALA A 347 -9.06 3.26 -16.36
N ARG A 348 -7.93 3.10 -15.65
CA ARG A 348 -6.63 2.79 -16.26
C ARG A 348 -5.92 1.64 -15.58
N GLY A 349 -5.49 0.64 -16.32
CA GLY A 349 -4.73 -0.47 -15.74
C GLY A 349 -5.60 -1.27 -14.78
N GLY A 350 -6.49 -2.12 -15.29
CA GLY A 350 -7.31 -2.97 -14.41
C GLY A 350 -6.43 -3.77 -13.43
N GLY A 351 -5.27 -4.22 -13.91
CA GLY A 351 -4.22 -4.81 -13.09
C GLY A 351 -3.25 -3.76 -12.57
N ILE A 352 -2.51 -3.12 -13.49
CA ILE A 352 -1.37 -2.27 -13.16
C ILE A 352 -1.44 -0.92 -13.88
N HIS A 353 -1.23 0.18 -13.16
CA HIS A 353 -1.01 1.50 -13.72
C HIS A 353 0.43 1.98 -13.47
N ILE A 354 1.11 2.40 -14.53
CA ILE A 354 2.45 3.02 -14.46
C ILE A 354 2.28 4.52 -14.72
N SER A 355 2.61 5.32 -13.72
CA SER A 355 2.52 6.78 -13.78
C SER A 355 3.68 7.38 -14.57
N ARG A 356 3.67 8.71 -14.76
CA ARG A 356 4.62 9.42 -15.63
C ARG A 356 6.09 9.26 -15.25
N THR A 357 6.38 9.06 -13.96
CA THR A 357 7.72 8.84 -13.41
C THR A 357 7.94 7.38 -13.00
N GLY A 358 6.92 6.54 -13.18
CA GLY A 358 6.93 5.15 -12.77
C GLY A 358 7.77 4.31 -13.72
N GLY A 359 8.48 3.34 -13.14
CA GLY A 359 9.13 2.26 -13.86
C GLY A 359 8.55 0.94 -13.38
N LEU A 360 8.26 0.02 -14.31
CA LEU A 360 7.85 -1.33 -13.98
C LEU A 360 8.75 -2.33 -14.72
N THR A 361 9.39 -3.20 -13.95
CA THR A 361 10.08 -4.39 -14.46
C THR A 361 9.29 -5.63 -14.07
N LEU A 362 8.99 -6.49 -15.04
CA LEU A 362 8.35 -7.79 -14.84
C LEU A 362 9.31 -8.89 -15.28
N THR A 363 9.59 -9.85 -14.40
CA THR A 363 10.48 -10.99 -14.71
C THR A 363 9.79 -12.30 -14.36
N GLY A 364 9.47 -13.12 -15.35
CA GLY A 364 8.76 -14.39 -15.13
C GLY A 364 7.36 -14.21 -14.53
N SER A 365 6.74 -13.04 -14.74
CA SER A 365 5.51 -12.61 -14.05
C SER A 365 4.28 -12.75 -14.95
N THR A 366 3.09 -12.81 -14.33
CA THR A 366 1.81 -12.96 -15.05
C THR A 366 0.85 -11.84 -14.68
N VAL A 367 0.27 -11.19 -15.69
CA VAL A 367 -0.83 -10.22 -15.57
C VAL A 367 -2.05 -10.80 -16.27
N ARG A 368 -3.04 -11.28 -15.51
CA ARG A 368 -4.15 -12.07 -16.08
C ARG A 368 -5.52 -11.71 -15.54
N GLY A 369 -6.55 -11.69 -16.40
CA GLY A 369 -7.93 -11.59 -15.95
C GLY A 369 -8.32 -10.23 -15.38
N ASN A 370 -7.44 -9.23 -15.50
CA ASN A 370 -7.69 -7.92 -14.93
C ASN A 370 -8.60 -7.08 -15.83
N THR A 371 -9.41 -6.22 -15.22
CA THR A 371 -10.45 -5.47 -15.92
C THR A 371 -10.38 -3.97 -15.64
N ALA A 372 -10.32 -3.14 -16.69
CA ALA A 372 -10.59 -1.71 -16.60
C ALA A 372 -11.99 -1.45 -17.16
N ARG A 373 -12.89 -0.87 -16.37
CA ARG A 373 -14.29 -0.66 -16.73
C ARG A 373 -14.74 0.80 -16.55
N ALA A 374 -15.31 1.39 -17.60
CA ALA A 374 -15.82 2.77 -17.55
C ALA A 374 -17.04 2.98 -18.48
N SER A 375 -18.25 2.63 -18.01
CA SER A 375 -19.53 2.97 -18.72
C SER A 375 -19.57 4.46 -19.04
N GLY A 376 -19.86 4.84 -20.29
CA GLY A 376 -19.94 6.22 -20.74
C GLY A 376 -18.64 7.03 -20.56
N GLY A 377 -17.53 6.35 -20.27
CA GLY A 377 -16.24 6.95 -19.91
C GLY A 377 -15.10 6.37 -20.75
N THR A 378 -13.89 6.34 -20.18
CA THR A 378 -12.69 5.82 -20.86
C THR A 378 -12.05 4.67 -20.08
N ALA A 379 -11.92 3.50 -20.69
CA ALA A 379 -11.18 2.36 -20.14
C ALA A 379 -9.88 2.14 -20.92
N ARG A 380 -8.73 2.18 -20.25
CA ARG A 380 -7.40 2.02 -20.88
C ARG A 380 -6.57 0.96 -20.18
N GLY A 381 -6.11 -0.05 -20.90
CA GLY A 381 -5.22 -1.05 -20.32
C GLY A 381 -5.95 -1.97 -19.36
N GLY A 382 -6.65 -3.00 -19.85
CA GLY A 382 -7.27 -3.99 -18.97
C GLY A 382 -6.24 -4.66 -18.05
N GLY A 383 -5.10 -5.04 -18.62
CA GLY A 383 -3.95 -5.55 -17.88
C GLY A 383 -3.10 -4.41 -17.34
N ILE A 384 -2.43 -3.69 -18.23
CA ILE A 384 -1.52 -2.59 -17.89
C ILE A 384 -1.88 -1.32 -18.64
N SER A 385 -1.85 -0.18 -17.95
CA SER A 385 -1.77 1.14 -18.56
C SER A 385 -0.41 1.77 -18.28
N ASN A 386 0.39 1.98 -19.33
CA ASN A 386 1.62 2.75 -19.26
C ASN A 386 1.37 4.20 -19.69
N ALA A 387 1.39 5.13 -18.73
CA ALA A 387 1.12 6.55 -18.98
C ALA A 387 2.28 7.25 -19.72
N ALA A 388 2.04 8.49 -20.15
CA ALA A 388 3.07 9.30 -20.82
C ALA A 388 4.27 9.52 -19.90
N GLY A 389 5.47 9.11 -20.33
CA GLY A 389 6.70 9.15 -19.53
C GLY A 389 7.00 7.86 -18.76
N GLY A 390 6.01 6.98 -18.57
CA GLY A 390 6.20 5.72 -17.86
C GLY A 390 7.05 4.71 -18.64
N THR A 391 7.72 3.82 -17.92
CA THR A 391 8.58 2.78 -18.49
C THR A 391 8.10 1.38 -18.07
N LEU A 392 7.89 0.51 -19.05
CA LEU A 392 7.58 -0.91 -18.85
C LEU A 392 8.67 -1.76 -19.50
N THR A 393 9.31 -2.63 -18.72
CA THR A 393 10.15 -3.72 -19.23
C THR A 393 9.58 -5.05 -18.76
N ALA A 394 9.31 -5.97 -19.68
CA ALA A 394 8.82 -7.30 -19.34
C ALA A 394 9.71 -8.38 -19.98
N ASP A 395 10.19 -9.28 -19.14
CA ASP A 395 11.08 -10.39 -19.48
C ASP A 395 10.37 -11.70 -19.09
N GLN A 396 10.22 -12.63 -20.04
CA GLN A 396 9.52 -13.92 -19.83
C GLN A 396 8.15 -13.76 -19.14
N SER A 397 7.40 -12.71 -19.51
CA SER A 397 6.18 -12.32 -18.80
C SER A 397 4.94 -12.37 -19.68
N HIS A 398 3.79 -12.69 -19.06
CA HIS A 398 2.57 -13.05 -19.79
C HIS A 398 1.37 -12.19 -19.41
N PHE A 399 0.76 -11.54 -20.42
CA PHE A 399 -0.42 -10.68 -20.31
C PHE A 399 -1.61 -11.40 -20.95
N THR A 400 -2.49 -11.99 -20.15
CA THR A 400 -3.53 -12.88 -20.68
C THR A 400 -4.94 -12.60 -20.19
N ARG A 401 -5.94 -12.68 -21.07
CA ARG A 401 -7.37 -12.54 -20.70
C ARG A 401 -7.69 -11.27 -19.91
N ASN A 402 -6.96 -10.18 -20.14
CA ASN A 402 -7.31 -8.89 -19.55
C ASN A 402 -8.31 -8.15 -20.44
N THR A 403 -9.13 -7.30 -19.83
CA THR A 403 -10.28 -6.67 -20.48
C THR A 403 -10.30 -5.16 -20.23
N ALA A 404 -10.37 -4.37 -21.30
CA ALA A 404 -10.82 -2.99 -21.23
C ALA A 404 -12.25 -2.92 -21.76
N GLU A 405 -13.18 -2.35 -20.98
CA GLU A 405 -14.60 -2.31 -21.33
C GLU A 405 -15.18 -0.93 -21.02
N ALA A 406 -15.80 -0.29 -22.01
CA ALA A 406 -16.42 1.02 -21.85
C ALA A 406 -17.76 1.05 -22.60
N PRO A 407 -18.82 0.43 -22.06
CA PRO A 407 -20.14 0.43 -22.68
C PRO A 407 -20.77 1.84 -22.65
N ASP A 408 -21.99 1.99 -23.18
CA ASP A 408 -22.76 3.25 -23.17
C ASP A 408 -22.07 4.42 -23.90
N GLY A 409 -21.41 4.13 -25.03
CA GLY A 409 -20.73 5.13 -25.84
C GLY A 409 -19.36 5.56 -25.29
N GLY A 410 -18.81 4.81 -24.34
CA GLY A 410 -17.46 4.99 -23.84
C GLY A 410 -16.37 4.56 -24.83
N THR A 411 -15.10 4.74 -24.45
CA THR A 411 -13.92 4.36 -25.24
C THR A 411 -13.08 3.33 -24.50
N ALA A 412 -12.91 2.15 -25.08
CA ALA A 412 -12.02 1.10 -24.57
C ALA A 412 -10.75 0.99 -25.44
N GLN A 413 -9.58 0.98 -24.82
CA GLN A 413 -8.29 0.91 -25.53
C GLN A 413 -7.30 0.01 -24.79
N GLY A 414 -6.66 -0.93 -25.48
CA GLY A 414 -5.61 -1.75 -24.88
C GLY A 414 -6.16 -2.78 -23.92
N GLY A 415 -6.79 -3.85 -24.40
CA GLY A 415 -7.30 -4.92 -23.51
C GLY A 415 -6.20 -5.53 -22.66
N GLY A 416 -5.05 -5.83 -23.28
CA GLY A 416 -3.84 -6.26 -22.58
C GLY A 416 -3.05 -5.07 -22.04
N ILE A 417 -2.54 -4.25 -22.96
CA ILE A 417 -1.65 -3.13 -22.65
C ILE A 417 -2.12 -1.87 -23.36
N PHE A 418 -2.27 -0.78 -22.64
CA PHE A 418 -2.35 0.56 -23.20
C PHE A 418 -0.99 1.25 -23.04
N HIS A 419 -0.43 1.74 -24.13
CA HIS A 419 0.83 2.46 -24.18
C HIS A 419 0.60 3.89 -24.69
N ALA A 420 0.86 4.88 -23.84
CA ALA A 420 0.72 6.30 -24.19
C ALA A 420 1.94 6.84 -24.97
N VAL A 421 2.81 7.62 -24.31
CA VAL A 421 4.01 8.28 -24.87
C VAL A 421 5.30 7.81 -24.15
N GLY A 422 5.22 6.67 -23.46
CA GLY A 422 6.31 6.14 -22.64
C GLY A 422 7.29 5.25 -23.42
N THR A 423 7.95 4.36 -22.68
CA THR A 423 8.72 3.25 -23.25
C THR A 423 8.12 1.91 -22.81
N THR A 424 8.07 0.95 -23.72
CA THR A 424 7.63 -0.41 -23.41
C THR A 424 8.48 -1.40 -24.19
N THR A 425 9.12 -2.32 -23.46
CA THR A 425 9.92 -3.40 -24.04
C THR A 425 9.39 -4.72 -23.51
N LEU A 426 8.92 -5.58 -24.42
CA LEU A 426 8.58 -6.97 -24.10
C LEU A 426 9.62 -7.85 -24.77
N LYS A 427 10.27 -8.72 -23.99
CA LYS A 427 11.39 -9.54 -24.46
C LYS A 427 11.32 -10.99 -23.99
N ASN A 428 12.17 -11.83 -24.59
CA ASN A 428 12.48 -13.19 -24.12
C ASN A 428 11.23 -14.05 -23.90
N LYS A 429 10.51 -14.40 -24.97
CA LYS A 429 9.29 -15.24 -24.91
C LYS A 429 8.14 -14.67 -24.09
N SER A 430 8.09 -13.34 -23.94
CA SER A 430 6.93 -12.66 -23.39
C SER A 430 5.70 -12.84 -24.32
N SER A 431 4.49 -12.63 -23.79
CA SER A 431 3.28 -12.78 -24.61
C SER A 431 2.10 -11.93 -24.19
N VAL A 432 1.37 -11.37 -25.15
CA VAL A 432 0.10 -10.65 -24.97
C VAL A 432 -1.01 -11.41 -25.70
N THR A 433 -1.81 -12.21 -24.97
CA THR A 433 -2.75 -13.16 -25.60
C THR A 433 -4.14 -13.23 -24.99
N GLY A 434 -5.18 -13.37 -25.83
CA GLY A 434 -6.54 -13.56 -25.34
C GLY A 434 -7.15 -12.34 -24.64
N ASN A 435 -6.59 -11.15 -24.84
CA ASN A 435 -7.07 -9.92 -24.21
C ASN A 435 -8.17 -9.26 -25.06
N THR A 436 -9.02 -8.45 -24.43
CA THR A 436 -10.22 -7.88 -25.06
C THR A 436 -10.35 -6.38 -24.79
N ALA A 437 -10.59 -5.59 -25.82
CA ALA A 437 -11.09 -4.22 -25.73
C ALA A 437 -12.52 -4.20 -26.30
N THR A 438 -13.54 -4.24 -25.43
CA THR A 438 -14.94 -4.33 -25.85
C THR A 438 -15.39 -3.00 -26.45
N ASP A 439 -15.94 -3.05 -27.68
CA ASP A 439 -16.35 -1.87 -28.46
C ASP A 439 -15.25 -0.81 -28.59
N GLY A 440 -13.99 -1.28 -28.55
CA GLY A 440 -12.80 -0.46 -28.48
C GLY A 440 -11.76 -0.86 -29.52
N ASP A 441 -10.50 -0.53 -29.24
CA ASP A 441 -9.40 -0.83 -30.13
C ASP A 441 -8.14 -1.31 -29.38
N GLY A 442 -7.25 -2.02 -30.07
CA GLY A 442 -6.04 -2.57 -29.48
C GLY A 442 -6.37 -3.64 -28.44
N GLY A 443 -7.06 -4.70 -28.86
CA GLY A 443 -7.42 -5.81 -27.96
C GLY A 443 -6.22 -6.35 -27.19
N GLY A 444 -5.10 -6.53 -27.87
CA GLY A 444 -3.82 -6.86 -27.26
C GLY A 444 -3.13 -5.61 -26.75
N ILE A 445 -2.66 -4.77 -27.67
CA ILE A 445 -1.89 -3.56 -27.38
C ILE A 445 -2.51 -2.37 -28.11
N PHE A 446 -2.79 -1.28 -27.39
CA PHE A 446 -3.05 0.02 -28.00
C PHE A 446 -1.84 0.93 -27.80
N LYS A 447 -1.25 1.44 -28.88
CA LYS A 447 -0.08 2.33 -28.88
C LYS A 447 -0.48 3.71 -29.40
N GLU A 448 -0.59 4.67 -28.49
CA GLU A 448 -0.90 6.06 -28.80
C GLU A 448 0.29 6.76 -29.48
N SER A 449 1.49 6.68 -28.88
CA SER A 449 2.75 7.16 -29.46
C SER A 449 3.94 6.46 -28.79
N GLY A 450 5.07 7.14 -28.53
CA GLY A 450 6.20 6.60 -27.77
C GLY A 450 6.96 5.44 -28.44
N THR A 451 7.83 4.81 -27.66
CA THR A 451 8.65 3.66 -28.11
C THR A 451 8.07 2.36 -27.55
N LEU A 452 7.74 1.43 -28.45
CA LEU A 452 7.31 0.09 -28.08
C LEU A 452 8.10 -0.93 -28.89
N THR A 453 8.82 -1.80 -28.17
CA THR A 453 9.69 -2.84 -28.75
C THR A 453 9.16 -4.22 -28.37
N LEU A 454 9.00 -5.07 -29.36
CA LEU A 454 8.71 -6.49 -29.21
C LEU A 454 9.95 -7.28 -29.66
N ASP A 455 10.58 -7.98 -28.72
CA ASP A 455 11.73 -8.87 -28.98
C ASP A 455 11.34 -10.29 -28.54
N ASP A 456 11.43 -11.28 -29.44
CA ASP A 456 10.96 -12.65 -29.18
C ASP A 456 9.61 -12.71 -28.43
N THR A 457 8.65 -11.85 -28.80
CA THR A 457 7.39 -11.66 -28.08
C THR A 457 6.21 -11.99 -28.98
N VAL A 458 5.22 -12.69 -28.42
CA VAL A 458 4.02 -13.08 -29.17
C VAL A 458 2.81 -12.24 -28.77
N VAL A 459 2.18 -11.60 -29.76
CA VAL A 459 0.87 -10.94 -29.61
C VAL A 459 -0.14 -11.67 -30.48
N ARG A 460 -1.15 -12.33 -29.90
CA ARG A 460 -2.15 -13.10 -30.67
C ARG A 460 -3.47 -13.32 -29.95
N ARG A 461 -4.52 -13.63 -30.73
CA ARG A 461 -5.86 -14.01 -30.23
C ARG A 461 -6.49 -12.94 -29.35
N ASN A 462 -6.16 -11.68 -29.60
CA ASN A 462 -6.78 -10.57 -28.89
C ASN A 462 -7.96 -10.02 -29.71
N ARG A 463 -8.90 -9.35 -29.05
CA ARG A 463 -10.13 -8.82 -29.66
C ARG A 463 -10.29 -7.33 -29.37
N PRO A 464 -10.60 -6.48 -30.37
CA PRO A 464 -10.91 -6.84 -31.76
C PRO A 464 -9.68 -7.18 -32.60
N ASN A 465 -8.48 -6.75 -32.20
CA ASN A 465 -7.23 -6.95 -32.92
C ASN A 465 -6.04 -7.12 -31.97
N ASN A 466 -4.89 -7.53 -32.51
CA ASN A 466 -3.68 -7.69 -31.72
C ASN A 466 -3.05 -6.35 -31.36
N CYS A 467 -2.94 -5.43 -32.32
CA CYS A 467 -2.38 -4.10 -32.08
C CYS A 467 -3.16 -3.01 -32.79
N ALA A 468 -3.20 -1.84 -32.16
CA ALA A 468 -3.81 -0.65 -32.71
C ALA A 468 -3.03 0.62 -32.36
N PRO A 469 -3.02 1.65 -33.23
CA PRO A 469 -3.49 1.62 -34.62
C PRO A 469 -2.74 0.59 -35.47
N ALA A 470 -3.31 0.17 -36.60
CA ALA A 470 -2.68 -0.81 -37.49
C ALA A 470 -1.28 -0.33 -37.93
N GLY A 471 -0.28 -1.23 -37.85
CA GLY A 471 1.11 -0.93 -38.20
C GLY A 471 1.89 -0.06 -37.20
N SER A 472 1.26 0.41 -36.12
CA SER A 472 1.93 1.26 -35.11
C SER A 472 2.96 0.52 -34.25
N VAL A 473 2.80 -0.80 -34.11
CA VAL A 473 3.67 -1.68 -33.32
C VAL A 473 4.47 -2.60 -34.26
N PRO A 474 5.76 -2.35 -34.49
CA PRO A 474 6.59 -3.22 -35.31
C PRO A 474 6.61 -4.66 -34.78
N GLY A 475 6.47 -5.64 -35.68
CA GLY A 475 6.44 -7.06 -35.32
C GLY A 475 5.10 -7.57 -34.77
N CYS A 476 4.12 -6.70 -34.55
CA CYS A 476 2.76 -7.13 -34.21
C CYS A 476 1.95 -7.42 -35.47
N THR A 477 1.56 -8.68 -35.66
CA THR A 477 0.78 -9.13 -36.82
C THR A 477 -0.62 -9.56 -36.41
N GLY A 478 -1.60 -9.34 -37.30
CA GLY A 478 -3.04 -9.53 -37.03
C GLY A 478 -3.60 -8.42 -36.14
#